data_AF-A0A847I3V0-F1
#
_entry.id   AF-A0A847I3V0-F1
#
_cell.length_a   1.000
_cell.length_b   1.000
_cell.length_c   1.000
_cell.angle_alpha   90.00
_cell.angle_beta   90.00
_cell.angle_gamma   90.00
#
_symmetry.space_group_name_H-M   'P 1'
#
loop_
_entity.id
_entity.type
_entity.pdbx_description
1 polymer ?
#
loop_
_entity_poly.entity_id
_entity_poly.type
_entity_poly.pdbx_seq_one_letter_code
_entity_poly.pdbx_strand_id
1 'polypeptide(L)' 'RLSAIIAQNDLAEITVAHMQVPCCTGILHAVLEARQRAGSSVPVVSVVIGIHGDILERREVVAAGAEF' A
#
# COMPACT_ATOMS: atom_id res chain seq x y z
N ARG A 1 -7.74 -1.10 13.18
CA ARG A 1 -6.55 -1.36 14.02
C ARG A 1 -5.23 -1.35 13.23
N LEU A 2 -5.23 -1.13 11.91
CA LEU A 2 -4.02 -1.23 11.07
C LEU A 2 -2.88 -0.27 11.49
N SER A 3 -3.20 0.97 11.84
CA SER A 3 -2.19 1.94 12.32
C SER A 3 -1.48 1.48 13.61
N ALA A 4 -2.21 0.81 14.52
CA ALA A 4 -1.60 0.27 15.74
C ALA A 4 -0.64 -0.90 15.44
N ILE A 5 -0.96 -1.73 14.44
CA ILE A 5 -0.06 -2.79 13.98
C ILE A 5 1.23 -2.18 13.42
N ILE A 6 1.12 -1.15 12.58
CA ILE A 6 2.27 -0.46 12.02
C ILE A 6 3.10 0.23 13.11
N ALA A 7 2.46 0.88 14.09
CA ALA A 7 3.17 1.61 15.15
C ALA A 7 3.87 0.70 16.17
N GLN A 8 3.38 -0.52 16.39
CA GLN A 8 3.89 -1.43 17.42
C GLN A 8 4.94 -2.42 16.90
N ASN A 9 5.22 -2.42 15.60
CA ASN A 9 6.15 -3.35 14.96
C ASN A 9 7.20 -2.58 14.17
N ASP A 10 8.40 -3.14 14.12
CA ASP A 10 9.48 -2.67 13.24
C ASP A 10 9.40 -3.40 11.90
N LEU A 11 8.58 -2.84 11.00
CA LEU A 11 8.30 -3.44 9.69
C LEU A 11 9.34 -2.96 8.66
N ALA A 12 9.98 -3.90 7.96
CA ALA A 12 10.92 -3.56 6.89
C ALA A 12 10.25 -2.96 5.65
N GLU A 13 9.07 -3.48 5.26
CA GLU A 13 8.32 -3.06 4.09
C GLU A 13 6.85 -3.50 4.25
N ILE A 14 5.91 -2.75 3.65
CA ILE A 14 4.53 -3.19 3.43
C ILE A 14 4.26 -3.31 1.94
N THR A 15 4.05 -4.53 1.44
CA THR A 15 3.59 -4.75 0.07
C THR A 15 2.07 -4.85 0.02
N VAL A 16 1.43 -4.08 -0.86
CA VAL A 16 -0.01 -4.09 -1.14
C VAL A 16 -0.25 -4.62 -2.55
N ALA A 17 -0.71 -5.87 -2.63
CA ALA A 17 -1.19 -6.45 -3.88
C ALA A 17 -2.66 -6.07 -4.11
N HIS A 18 -2.97 -5.54 -5.29
CA HIS A 18 -4.33 -5.18 -5.68
C HIS A 18 -4.54 -5.41 -7.18
N MET A 19 -5.78 -5.69 -7.58
CA MET A 19 -6.09 -6.00 -8.97
C MET A 19 -6.10 -4.73 -9.83
N GLN A 20 -5.87 -4.86 -11.14
CA GLN A 20 -5.97 -3.76 -12.13
C GLN A 20 -7.34 -3.06 -12.17
N VAL A 21 -8.35 -3.63 -11.52
CA VAL A 21 -9.72 -3.11 -11.49
C VAL A 21 -9.89 -2.07 -10.37
N PRO A 22 -10.69 -1.03 -10.58
CA PRO A 22 -10.74 0.13 -9.68
C PRO A 22 -11.35 -0.16 -8.29
N CYS A 23 -11.95 -1.32 -8.08
CA CYS A 23 -12.56 -1.69 -6.80
C CYS A 23 -11.54 -2.05 -5.71
N CYS A 24 -10.30 -2.39 -6.07
CA CYS A 24 -9.29 -2.84 -5.10
C CYS A 24 -8.41 -1.71 -4.55
N THR A 25 -8.46 -0.51 -5.14
CA THR A 25 -7.59 0.64 -4.79
C THR A 25 -7.77 1.11 -3.34
N GLY A 26 -8.95 0.90 -2.75
CA GLY A 26 -9.24 1.27 -1.35
C GLY A 26 -8.30 0.63 -0.33
N ILE A 27 -7.72 -0.54 -0.65
CA ILE A 27 -6.75 -1.23 0.21
C ILE A 27 -5.45 -0.42 0.31
N LEU A 28 -4.95 0.09 -0.82
CA LEU A 28 -3.76 0.93 -0.86
C LEU A 28 -3.97 2.21 -0.05
N HIS A 29 -5.12 2.87 -0.20
CA HIS A 29 -5.47 4.05 0.60
C HIS A 29 -5.50 3.75 2.10
N ALA A 30 -6.13 2.65 2.51
CA ALA A 30 -6.22 2.28 3.93
C ALA A 30 -4.83 2.04 4.54
N VAL A 31 -3.90 1.44 3.80
CA VAL A 31 -2.53 1.22 4.24
C VAL A 31 -1.75 2.53 4.35
N LEU A 32 -1.84 3.40 3.34
CA LEU A 32 -1.16 4.70 3.35
C LEU A 32 -1.65 5.59 4.49
N GLU A 33 -2.96 5.65 4.70
CA GLU A 33 -3.58 6.39 5.81
C GLU A 33 -3.17 5.80 7.17
N ALA A 34 -3.17 4.47 7.30
CA ALA A 34 -2.73 3.82 8.52
C ALA A 34 -1.25 4.08 8.83
N ARG A 35 -0.37 4.06 7.81
CA ARG A 35 1.05 4.42 7.94
C ARG A 35 1.20 5.87 8.41
N GLN A 36 0.48 6.80 7.79
CA GLN A 36 0.48 8.21 8.16
C GLN A 36 0.03 8.40 9.62
N ARG A 37 -1.09 7.79 10.01
CA ARG A 37 -1.61 7.84 11.39
C ARG A 37 -0.68 7.18 12.41
N ALA A 38 0.11 6.20 11.99
CA ALA A 38 1.12 5.55 12.81
C ALA A 38 2.41 6.39 12.95
N GLY A 39 2.57 7.47 12.18
CA GLY A 39 3.80 8.26 12.12
C GLY A 39 5.00 7.46 11.59
N SER A 40 4.75 6.38 10.85
CA SER A 40 5.79 5.47 10.37
C SER A 40 6.29 5.89 8.99
N SER A 41 7.58 5.74 8.76
CA SER A 41 8.23 5.89 7.45
C SER A 41 8.41 4.57 6.71
N VAL A 42 7.74 3.49 7.13
CA VAL A 42 7.87 2.18 6.49
C VAL A 42 7.60 2.29 4.96
N PRO A 43 8.50 1.77 4.12
CA PRO A 43 8.28 1.72 2.67
C PRO A 43 6.99 0.97 2.35
N VAL A 44 6.18 1.51 1.44
CA VAL A 44 4.96 0.86 0.95
C VAL A 44 5.15 0.59 -0.52
N VAL A 45 5.05 -0.67 -0.93
CA VAL A 45 5.12 -1.09 -2.32
C VAL A 45 3.72 -1.47 -2.80
N SER A 46 3.31 -0.93 -3.94
CA SER A 46 2.10 -1.34 -4.64
C SER A 46 2.45 -2.34 -5.73
N VAL A 47 1.70 -3.45 -5.79
CA VAL A 47 1.78 -4.45 -6.85
C VAL A 47 0.41 -4.55 -7.52
N VAL A 48 0.34 -4.18 -8.79
CA VAL A 48 -0.89 -4.30 -9.59
C VAL A 48 -0.90 -5.66 -10.28
N ILE A 49 -1.93 -6.45 -9.99
CA ILE A 49 -2.14 -7.79 -10.55
C ILE A 49 -3.17 -7.70 -11.67
N GLY A 50 -2.82 -8.22 -12.84
CA GLY A 50 -3.71 -8.30 -14.00
C GLY A 50 -4.80 -9.35 -13.80
N ILE A 51 -5.88 -9.25 -14.59
CA ILE A 51 -6.97 -10.27 -14.54
C ILE A 51 -6.51 -11.67 -14.98
N HIS A 52 -5.35 -11.77 -15.64
CA HIS A 52 -4.73 -13.02 -16.04
C HIS A 52 -3.68 -13.51 -15.03
N GLY A 53 -3.52 -12.83 -13.89
CA GLY A 53 -2.57 -13.19 -12.83
C GLY A 53 -1.13 -12.74 -13.08
N ASP A 54 -0.89 -11.98 -14.15
CA ASP A 54 0.37 -11.33 -14.44
C ASP A 54 0.60 -10.09 -13.55
N ILE A 55 1.86 -9.73 -13.34
CA ILE A 55 2.21 -8.50 -12.61
C ILE A 55 2.32 -7.38 -13.64
N LEU A 56 1.41 -6.41 -13.55
CA LEU A 56 1.37 -5.25 -14.44
C LEU A 56 2.29 -4.13 -13.97
N GLU A 57 2.37 -3.93 -12.65
CA GLU A 57 3.18 -2.87 -12.05
C GLU A 57 3.69 -3.30 -10.67
N ARG A 58 4.93 -2.92 -10.35
CA ARG A 58 5.47 -2.94 -8.99
C ARG A 58 6.20 -1.63 -8.73
N ARG A 59 5.72 -0.83 -7.78
CA ARG A 59 6.33 0.47 -7.45
C ARG A 59 6.24 0.81 -5.98
N GLU A 60 7.23 1.55 -5.50
CA GLU A 60 7.16 2.18 -4.17
C GLU A 60 6.23 3.40 -4.21
N VAL A 61 5.37 3.53 -3.21
CA VAL A 61 4.38 4.59 -3.11
C VAL A 61 4.83 5.62 -2.07
N VAL A 62 5.30 6.75 -2.59
CA VAL A 62 5.54 7.96 -1.81
C VAL A 62 4.21 8.67 -1.53
N ALA A 63 3.96 9.00 -0.27
CA ALA A 63 2.71 9.63 0.17
C ALA A 63 2.51 11.07 -0.35
N ALA A 64 3.51 11.66 -0.99
CA ALA A 64 3.41 12.97 -1.60
C ALA A 64 2.84 12.84 -3.02
N GLY A 65 1.54 13.14 -3.18
CA GLY A 65 0.91 13.32 -4.48
C GLY A 65 0.50 12.03 -5.19
N ALA A 66 -0.20 11.12 -4.49
CA ALA A 66 -0.89 10.02 -5.14
C ALA A 66 -2.12 10.55 -5.91
N GLU A 67 -1.88 11.15 -7.07
CA GLU A 67 -2.86 11.28 -8.14
C GLU A 67 -2.97 9.92 -8.84
N PHE A 68 -4.19 9.41 -8.93
CA PHE A 68 -4.55 8.17 -9.62
C PHE A 68 -5.45 8.52 -10.81
#